data_AF-A0A416CBK2-F1
#
_entry.id   AF-A0A416CBK2-F1
#
_cell.length_a   1.000
_cell.length_b   1.000
_cell.length_c   1.000
_cell.angle_alpha   90.00
_cell.angle_beta   90.00
_cell.angle_gamma   90.00
#
_symmetry.space_group_name_H-M   'P 1'
#
loop_
_entity.id
_entity.type
_entity.pdbx_description
1 polymer ?
#
loop_
_entity_poly.entity_id
_entity_poly.type
_entity_poly.pdbx_seq_one_letter_code
_entity_poly.pdbx_strand_id
1 'polypeptide(L)'
;MIHKISEKAIMYAILNNYIKQEQYDEYVYALEIILNILITDITMIIIGLAMGMIWECILFWLVYKILRKYCGGYHFSTSLKCYLSSCIMCPVVLAVVRYVPYSMTVWGLLTLTALIILSILSPVEAANKPLDEKEQRIFGITARILIIISAVCWSVTAIVFRQLILSKIISLSIISVAVFVIAGKMYLTVRKHN
;
A
#
# COMPACT_ATOMS: atom_id res chain seq x y z
N MET A 1 -1.38 1.46 22.60
CA MET A 1 -0.06 0.87 22.96
C MET A 1 1.08 1.61 22.28
N ILE A 2 1.09 1.67 20.93
CA ILE A 2 2.15 2.36 20.16
C ILE A 2 2.29 3.83 20.58
N HIS A 3 1.20 4.58 20.66
CA HIS A 3 1.21 5.98 21.14
C HIS A 3 1.97 6.16 22.47
N LYS A 4 1.59 5.39 23.51
CA LYS A 4 2.27 5.43 24.83
C LYS A 4 3.75 5.07 24.78
N ILE A 5 4.16 4.21 23.84
CA ILE A 5 5.57 3.86 23.64
C ILE A 5 6.29 5.06 23.00
N SER A 6 5.70 5.67 21.97
CA SER A 6 6.22 6.86 21.31
C SER A 6 6.38 8.03 22.28
N GLU A 7 5.36 8.34 23.08
CA GLU A 7 5.42 9.40 24.10
C GLU A 7 6.58 9.19 25.07
N LYS A 8 6.74 7.98 25.62
CA LYS A 8 7.83 7.67 26.55
C LYS A 8 9.21 7.81 25.89
N ALA A 9 9.35 7.36 24.66
CA ALA A 9 10.62 7.43 23.93
C ALA A 9 11.01 8.88 23.60
N ILE A 10 10.04 9.70 23.13
CA ILE A 10 10.30 11.10 22.82
C ILE A 10 10.53 11.92 24.10
N MET A 11 9.79 11.64 25.18
CA MET A 11 10.02 12.27 26.48
C MET A 11 11.43 11.98 27.00
N TYR A 12 11.89 10.72 26.89
CA TYR A 12 13.27 10.36 27.22
C TYR A 12 14.28 11.14 26.36
N ALA A 13 14.04 11.27 25.05
CA ALA A 13 14.93 12.00 24.15
C ALA A 13 14.99 13.51 24.48
N ILE A 14 13.89 14.12 24.91
CA ILE A 14 13.84 15.51 25.34
C ILE A 14 14.60 15.71 26.66
N LEU A 15 14.41 14.81 27.64
CA LEU A 15 15.15 14.84 28.91
C LEU A 15 16.67 14.75 28.71
N ASN A 16 17.11 14.10 27.63
CA ASN A 16 18.52 14.00 27.25
C ASN A 16 18.99 15.08 26.27
N ASN A 17 18.18 16.11 26.01
CA ASN A 17 18.46 17.22 25.09
C ASN A 17 18.75 16.82 23.64
N TYR A 18 18.26 15.65 23.18
CA TYR A 18 18.36 15.25 21.77
C TYR A 18 17.31 15.92 20.88
N ILE A 19 16.15 16.25 21.45
CA ILE A 19 15.00 16.84 20.75
C ILE A 19 14.50 18.03 21.57
N LYS A 20 14.08 19.10 20.90
CA LYS A 20 13.45 20.26 21.57
C LYS A 20 12.01 19.94 21.95
N GLN A 21 11.56 20.44 23.09
CA GLN A 21 10.18 20.28 23.57
C GLN A 21 9.13 20.71 22.53
N GLU A 22 9.43 21.76 21.76
CA GLU A 22 8.57 22.30 20.69
C GLU A 22 8.26 21.29 19.59
N GLN A 23 9.12 20.29 19.39
CA GLN A 23 8.99 19.28 18.33
C GLN A 23 8.35 17.98 18.84
N TYR A 24 7.87 17.96 20.09
CA TYR A 24 7.33 16.75 20.74
C TYR A 24 6.26 16.06 19.89
N ASP A 25 5.22 16.79 19.47
CA ASP A 25 4.09 16.21 18.75
C ASP A 25 4.49 15.66 17.38
N GLU A 26 5.36 16.36 16.66
CA GLU A 26 5.86 15.93 15.35
C GLU A 26 6.66 14.62 15.46
N TYR A 27 7.54 14.52 16.45
CA TYR A 27 8.36 13.33 16.66
C TYR A 27 7.56 12.15 17.22
N VAL A 28 6.59 12.39 18.09
CA VAL A 28 5.67 11.34 18.56
C VAL A 28 4.92 10.75 17.39
N TYR A 29 4.34 11.60 16.53
CA TYR A 29 3.61 11.18 15.34
C TYR A 29 4.52 10.43 14.35
N ALA A 30 5.72 10.95 14.07
CA ALA A 30 6.69 10.29 13.19
C ALA A 30 7.07 8.89 13.72
N LEU A 31 7.35 8.77 15.01
CA LEU A 31 7.71 7.51 15.64
C LEU A 31 6.54 6.51 15.62
N GLU A 32 5.30 6.96 15.81
CA GLU A 32 4.12 6.11 15.64
C GLU A 32 4.01 5.54 14.23
N ILE A 33 4.22 6.36 13.20
CA ILE A 33 4.18 5.89 11.81
C ILE A 33 5.25 4.82 11.60
N ILE A 34 6.48 5.08 12.03
CA ILE A 34 7.61 4.15 11.88
C ILE A 34 7.31 2.83 12.58
N LEU A 35 6.86 2.87 13.83
CA LEU A 35 6.52 1.67 14.59
C LEU A 35 5.37 0.88 13.95
N ASN A 36 4.33 1.57 13.46
CA ASN A 36 3.23 0.91 12.76
C ASN A 36 3.70 0.22 11.47
N ILE A 37 4.58 0.86 10.70
CA ILE A 37 5.16 0.29 9.48
C ILE A 37 5.97 -0.96 9.85
N LEU A 38 6.87 -0.87 10.83
CA LEU A 38 7.70 -2.00 11.27
C LEU A 38 6.86 -3.19 11.76
N ILE A 39 5.85 -2.95 12.58
CA ILE A 39 4.95 -4.00 13.09
C ILE A 39 4.20 -4.66 11.92
N THR A 40 3.72 -3.86 10.96
CA THR A 40 3.04 -4.38 9.76
C THR A 40 3.97 -5.27 8.94
N ASP A 41 5.22 -4.83 8.76
CA ASP A 41 6.21 -5.52 7.92
C ASP A 41 6.68 -6.83 8.55
N ILE A 42 6.94 -6.82 9.86
CA ILE A 42 7.23 -8.05 10.62
C ILE A 42 6.04 -9.02 10.53
N THR A 43 4.81 -8.52 10.68
CA THR A 43 3.62 -9.36 10.59
C THR A 43 3.47 -9.98 9.21
N MET A 44 3.72 -9.23 8.13
CA MET A 44 3.70 -9.77 6.77
C MET A 44 4.75 -10.85 6.55
N ILE A 45 5.97 -10.67 7.07
CA ILE A 45 7.02 -11.70 6.99
C ILE A 45 6.58 -12.97 7.71
N ILE A 46 6.02 -12.85 8.93
CA ILE A 46 5.50 -13.99 9.69
C ILE A 46 4.42 -14.72 8.91
N ILE A 47 3.47 -14.00 8.30
CA ILE A 47 2.40 -14.60 7.48
C ILE A 47 3.00 -15.33 6.27
N GLY A 48 3.93 -14.71 5.55
CA GLY A 48 4.61 -15.33 4.41
C GLY A 48 5.35 -16.61 4.79
N LEU A 49 6.07 -16.61 5.91
CA LEU A 49 6.73 -17.80 6.46
C LEU A 49 5.72 -18.87 6.87
N ALA A 50 4.66 -18.51 7.59
CA ALA A 50 3.63 -19.43 8.05
C ALA A 50 2.89 -20.13 6.89
N MET A 51 2.71 -19.44 5.76
CA MET A 51 2.11 -20.01 4.55
C MET A 51 3.11 -20.74 3.64
N GLY A 52 4.41 -20.67 3.95
CA GLY A 52 5.49 -21.20 3.10
C GLY A 52 5.64 -20.48 1.76
N MET A 53 5.26 -19.20 1.68
CA MET A 53 5.18 -18.39 0.45
C MET A 53 5.89 -17.03 0.63
N ILE A 54 7.07 -17.06 1.24
CA ILE A 54 7.80 -15.84 1.64
C ILE A 54 8.20 -14.99 0.42
N TRP A 55 8.58 -15.61 -0.69
CA TRP A 55 9.00 -14.90 -1.90
C TRP A 55 7.83 -14.20 -2.58
N GLU A 56 6.69 -14.87 -2.65
CA GLU A 56 5.44 -14.31 -3.17
C GLU A 56 4.94 -13.16 -2.30
N CYS A 57 5.07 -13.31 -0.97
CA CYS A 57 4.74 -12.27 0.00
C CYS A 57 5.61 -11.04 -0.17
N ILE A 58 6.94 -11.20 -0.25
CA ILE A 58 7.88 -10.08 -0.44
C ILE A 58 7.60 -9.37 -1.76
N LEU A 59 7.42 -10.12 -2.86
CA LEU A 59 7.15 -9.53 -4.17
C LEU A 59 5.84 -8.74 -4.18
N PHE A 60 4.75 -9.33 -3.66
CA PHE A 60 3.48 -8.64 -3.51
C PHE A 60 3.65 -7.37 -2.68
N TRP A 61 4.29 -7.48 -1.51
CA TRP A 61 4.46 -6.38 -0.57
C TRP A 61 5.22 -5.20 -1.19
N LEU A 62 6.32 -5.45 -1.91
CA LEU A 62 7.11 -4.41 -2.56
C LEU A 62 6.32 -3.70 -3.66
N VAL A 63 5.72 -4.46 -4.59
CA VAL A 63 4.96 -3.89 -5.71
C VAL A 63 3.75 -3.11 -5.18
N TYR A 64 3.00 -3.71 -4.26
CA TYR A 64 1.84 -3.09 -3.63
C TYR A 64 2.24 -1.80 -2.91
N LYS A 65 3.24 -1.80 -2.02
CA LYS A 65 3.64 -0.60 -1.27
C LYS A 65 4.11 0.53 -2.17
N ILE A 66 4.93 0.23 -3.17
CA ILE A 66 5.46 1.24 -4.09
C ILE A 66 4.33 1.87 -4.89
N LEU A 67 3.46 1.07 -5.53
CA LEU A 67 2.31 1.60 -6.26
C LEU A 67 1.37 2.38 -5.34
N ARG A 68 1.06 1.82 -4.16
CA ARG A 68 0.15 2.41 -3.18
C ARG A 68 0.61 3.78 -2.71
N LYS A 69 1.92 3.96 -2.49
CA LYS A 69 2.51 5.23 -2.03
C LYS A 69 2.19 6.39 -2.97
N TYR A 70 2.24 6.16 -4.29
CA TYR A 70 2.07 7.22 -5.29
C TYR A 70 0.66 7.28 -5.88
N CYS A 71 -0.02 6.14 -6.04
CA CYS A 71 -1.41 6.13 -6.49
C CYS A 71 -2.37 6.65 -5.40
N GLY A 72 -1.98 6.52 -4.13
CA GLY A 72 -2.79 6.94 -2.98
C GLY A 72 -4.00 6.03 -2.81
N GLY A 73 -5.09 6.56 -2.22
CA GLY A 73 -6.37 5.87 -2.00
C GLY A 73 -6.81 5.93 -0.54
N TYR A 74 -7.71 5.01 -0.14
CA TYR A 74 -8.28 5.05 1.21
C TYR A 74 -7.24 4.84 2.32
N HIS A 75 -7.09 5.85 3.18
CA HIS A 75 -6.37 5.73 4.44
C HIS A 75 -7.38 5.67 5.56
N PHE A 76 -7.34 4.57 6.32
CA PHE A 76 -8.21 4.42 7.48
C PHE A 76 -7.96 5.54 8.50
N SER A 77 -9.02 5.93 9.21
CA SER A 77 -8.98 6.98 10.23
C SER A 77 -8.01 6.70 11.40
N THR A 78 -7.56 5.46 11.56
CA THR A 78 -6.67 5.03 12.65
C THR A 78 -5.65 4.03 12.13
N SER A 79 -4.41 4.09 12.64
CA SER A 79 -3.33 3.17 12.28
C SER A 79 -3.67 1.70 12.54
N LEU A 80 -4.45 1.39 13.59
CA LEU A 80 -4.90 0.03 13.90
C LEU A 80 -5.75 -0.59 12.78
N LYS A 81 -6.72 0.17 12.24
CA LYS A 81 -7.55 -0.31 11.13
C LYS A 81 -6.72 -0.55 9.87
N CYS A 82 -5.73 0.30 9.60
CA CYS A 82 -4.78 0.11 8.50
C CYS A 82 -3.97 -1.18 8.68
N TYR A 83 -3.39 -1.38 9.87
CA TYR A 83 -2.67 -2.59 10.23
C TYR A 83 -3.53 -3.86 10.05
N LEU A 84 -4.74 -3.88 10.61
CA LEU A 84 -5.66 -5.01 10.49
C LEU A 84 -6.03 -5.29 9.02
N SER A 85 -6.32 -4.25 8.25
CA SER A 85 -6.60 -4.39 6.82
C SER A 85 -5.43 -5.02 6.07
N SER A 86 -4.19 -4.60 6.35
CA SER A 86 -2.98 -5.19 5.77
C SER A 86 -2.77 -6.65 6.19
N CYS A 87 -3.03 -6.97 7.46
CA CYS A 87 -2.91 -8.33 8.00
C CYS A 87 -3.94 -9.29 7.42
N ILE A 88 -5.13 -8.82 7.05
CA ILE A 88 -6.17 -9.63 6.40
C ILE A 88 -5.87 -9.78 4.90
N MET A 89 -5.46 -8.69 4.26
CA MET A 89 -5.20 -8.67 2.82
C MET A 89 -4.08 -9.60 2.41
N CYS A 90 -2.97 -9.61 3.15
CA CYS A 90 -1.80 -10.44 2.84
C CYS A 90 -2.13 -11.94 2.69
N PRO A 91 -2.73 -12.63 3.68
CA PRO A 91 -3.08 -14.04 3.55
C PRO A 91 -4.16 -14.29 2.50
N VAL A 92 -5.09 -13.35 2.27
CA VAL A 92 -6.08 -13.46 1.18
C VAL A 92 -5.38 -13.48 -0.17
N VAL A 93 -4.45 -12.55 -0.41
CA VAL A 93 -3.68 -12.50 -1.66
C VAL A 93 -2.86 -13.78 -1.84
N LEU A 94 -2.16 -14.24 -0.80
CA LEU A 94 -1.36 -15.48 -0.87
C LEU A 94 -2.24 -16.71 -1.10
N ALA A 95 -3.42 -16.79 -0.47
CA ALA A 95 -4.39 -17.85 -0.71
C ALA A 95 -4.89 -17.83 -2.16
N VAL A 96 -5.18 -16.64 -2.71
CA VAL A 96 -5.54 -16.50 -4.12
C VAL A 96 -4.40 -16.97 -5.01
N VAL A 97 -3.15 -16.58 -4.73
CA VAL A 97 -1.95 -17.05 -5.46
C VAL A 97 -1.87 -18.59 -5.45
N ARG A 98 -2.09 -19.22 -4.30
CA ARG A 98 -1.97 -20.68 -4.14
C ARG A 98 -3.10 -21.50 -4.76
N TYR A 99 -4.35 -21.07 -4.60
CA TYR A 99 -5.51 -21.94 -4.86
C TYR A 99 -6.29 -21.59 -6.12
N VAL A 100 -6.22 -20.35 -6.62
CA VAL A 100 -6.99 -19.94 -7.80
C VAL A 100 -6.19 -20.27 -9.08
N PRO A 101 -6.73 -20.98 -10.07
CA PRO A 101 -6.00 -21.24 -11.31
C PRO A 101 -5.73 -19.96 -12.09
N TYR A 102 -4.61 -19.93 -12.83
CA TYR A 102 -4.27 -18.79 -13.69
C TYR A 102 -4.83 -18.99 -15.09
N SER A 103 -5.89 -18.24 -15.42
CA SER A 103 -6.38 -18.05 -16.79
C SER A 103 -5.94 -16.70 -17.36
N MET A 104 -5.17 -16.72 -18.45
CA MET A 104 -4.63 -15.51 -19.07
C MET A 104 -5.73 -14.50 -19.45
N THR A 105 -6.87 -14.98 -19.93
CA THR A 105 -8.00 -14.11 -20.32
C THR A 105 -8.61 -13.42 -19.11
N VAL A 106 -8.95 -14.17 -18.06
CA VAL A 106 -9.57 -13.62 -16.84
C VAL A 106 -8.62 -12.68 -16.12
N TRP A 107 -7.39 -13.10 -15.85
CA TRP A 107 -6.40 -12.28 -15.15
C TRP A 107 -5.97 -11.07 -15.98
N GLY A 108 -5.88 -11.22 -17.30
CA GLY A 108 -5.60 -10.11 -18.21
C GLY A 108 -6.67 -9.03 -18.20
N LEU A 109 -7.95 -9.42 -18.28
CA LEU A 109 -9.07 -8.48 -18.19
C LEU A 109 -9.10 -7.75 -16.85
N LEU A 110 -8.98 -8.48 -15.73
CA LEU A 110 -8.95 -7.86 -14.39
C LEU A 110 -7.79 -6.87 -14.24
N THR A 111 -6.61 -7.23 -14.74
CA THR A 111 -5.43 -6.36 -14.67
C THR A 111 -5.60 -5.12 -15.53
N LEU A 112 -6.11 -5.27 -16.76
CA LEU A 112 -6.40 -4.14 -17.65
C LEU A 112 -7.42 -3.18 -17.04
N THR A 113 -8.51 -3.70 -16.48
CA THR A 113 -9.51 -2.88 -15.77
C THR A 113 -8.87 -2.12 -14.61
N ALA A 114 -8.05 -2.79 -13.80
CA ALA A 114 -7.35 -2.14 -12.69
C ALA A 114 -6.38 -1.05 -13.18
N LEU A 115 -5.61 -1.28 -14.25
CA LEU A 115 -4.71 -0.30 -14.83
C LEU A 115 -5.45 0.94 -15.35
N ILE A 116 -6.60 0.75 -16.00
CA ILE A 116 -7.45 1.87 -16.47
C ILE A 116 -7.94 2.69 -15.28
N ILE A 117 -8.46 2.04 -14.24
CA ILE A 117 -8.94 2.70 -13.01
C ILE A 117 -7.82 3.50 -12.37
N LEU A 118 -6.62 2.91 -12.22
CA LEU A 118 -5.48 3.61 -11.65
C LEU A 118 -5.05 4.80 -12.49
N SER A 119 -5.10 4.69 -13.83
CA SER A 119 -4.70 5.77 -14.74
C SER A 119 -5.64 6.97 -14.68
N ILE A 120 -6.93 6.74 -14.43
CA ILE A 120 -7.96 7.79 -14.34
C ILE A 120 -8.01 8.41 -12.95
N LEU A 121 -7.96 7.60 -11.90
CA LEU A 121 -8.22 8.05 -10.53
C LEU A 121 -6.96 8.49 -9.78
N SER A 122 -5.77 8.05 -10.17
CA SER A 122 -4.53 8.37 -9.45
C SER A 122 -3.95 9.73 -9.86
N PRO A 123 -3.37 10.50 -8.92
CA PRO A 123 -3.21 10.18 -7.49
C PRO A 123 -4.48 10.53 -6.70
N VAL A 124 -4.90 9.65 -5.78
CA VAL A 124 -5.99 9.94 -4.84
C VAL A 124 -5.40 10.45 -3.52
N GLU A 125 -5.76 11.68 -3.16
CA GLU A 125 -5.35 12.32 -1.90
C GLU A 125 -5.87 11.56 -0.67
N ALA A 126 -5.09 11.62 0.41
CA ALA A 126 -5.55 11.12 1.70
C ALA A 126 -6.43 12.18 2.37
N ALA A 127 -7.58 11.77 2.91
CA ALA A 127 -8.53 12.71 3.52
C ALA A 127 -7.99 13.45 4.75
N ASN A 128 -6.92 12.93 5.37
CA ASN A 128 -6.26 13.52 6.54
C ASN A 128 -4.90 14.16 6.19
N LYS A 129 -4.49 14.10 4.92
CA LYS A 129 -3.27 14.73 4.40
C LYS A 129 -3.55 15.17 2.95
N PRO A 130 -4.28 16.29 2.76
CA PRO A 130 -4.45 16.85 1.42
C PRO A 130 -3.06 17.18 0.86
N LEU A 131 -2.86 16.89 -0.42
CA LEU A 131 -1.60 17.17 -1.09
C LEU A 131 -1.61 18.62 -1.54
N ASP A 132 -0.45 19.28 -1.46
CA ASP A 132 -0.30 20.56 -2.16
C ASP A 132 -0.25 20.35 -3.69
N GLU A 133 -0.41 21.42 -4.47
CA GLU A 133 -0.42 21.34 -5.94
C GLU A 133 0.87 20.73 -6.53
N LYS A 134 2.02 20.96 -5.87
CA LYS A 134 3.32 20.43 -6.32
C LYS A 134 3.42 18.94 -6.02
N GLU A 135 3.05 18.51 -4.82
CA GLU A 135 2.99 17.12 -4.38
C GLU A 135 2.01 16.34 -5.25
N GLN A 136 0.83 16.88 -5.53
CA GLN A 136 -0.17 16.25 -6.40
C GLN A 136 0.38 16.04 -7.80
N ARG A 137 1.08 17.03 -8.36
CA ARG A 137 1.73 16.91 -9.68
C ARG A 137 2.83 15.85 -9.68
N ILE A 138 3.74 15.89 -8.70
CA ILE A 138 4.86 14.94 -8.61
C ILE A 138 4.33 13.52 -8.44
N PHE A 139 3.40 13.31 -7.49
CA PHE A 139 2.85 11.99 -7.21
C PHE A 139 2.05 11.46 -8.40
N GLY A 140 1.32 12.32 -9.11
CA GLY A 140 0.61 11.93 -10.31
C GLY A 140 1.52 11.49 -11.46
N ILE A 141 2.62 12.20 -11.69
CA ILE A 141 3.62 11.79 -12.69
C ILE A 141 4.27 10.47 -12.28
N THR A 142 4.71 10.35 -11.03
CA THR A 142 5.34 9.11 -10.53
C THR A 142 4.37 7.94 -10.57
N ALA A 143 3.10 8.13 -10.20
CA ALA A 143 2.06 7.10 -10.29
C ALA A 143 1.89 6.60 -11.72
N ARG A 144 1.79 7.50 -12.72
CA ARG A 144 1.67 7.10 -14.13
C ARG A 144 2.87 6.30 -14.61
N ILE A 145 4.08 6.72 -14.26
CA ILE A 145 5.32 5.98 -14.58
C ILE A 145 5.27 4.57 -13.96
N LEU A 146 4.91 4.45 -12.69
CA LEU A 146 4.83 3.16 -12.01
C LEU A 146 3.71 2.25 -12.54
N ILE A 147 2.57 2.82 -12.96
CA ILE A 147 1.49 2.09 -13.64
C ILE A 147 1.99 1.52 -14.95
N ILE A 148 2.71 2.31 -15.76
CA ILE A 148 3.30 1.84 -17.03
C ILE A 148 4.34 0.75 -16.77
N ILE A 149 5.25 0.95 -15.81
CA ILE A 149 6.25 -0.06 -15.43
C ILE A 149 5.55 -1.36 -15.02
N SER A 150 4.51 -1.27 -14.19
CA SER A 150 3.76 -2.44 -13.72
C SER A 150 3.03 -3.15 -14.86
N ALA A 151 2.48 -2.41 -15.82
CA ALA A 151 1.85 -2.96 -17.02
C ALA A 151 2.87 -3.69 -17.91
N VAL A 152 4.06 -3.12 -18.09
CA VAL A 152 5.17 -3.74 -18.84
C VAL A 152 5.66 -5.00 -18.12
N CYS A 153 5.95 -4.93 -16.82
CA CYS A 153 6.37 -6.07 -16.02
C CYS A 153 5.33 -7.21 -16.07
N TRP A 154 4.05 -6.88 -15.96
CA TRP A 154 2.97 -7.86 -16.10
C TRP A 154 2.96 -8.49 -17.50
N SER A 155 3.02 -7.68 -18.55
CA SER A 155 2.98 -8.16 -19.95
C SER A 155 4.17 -9.06 -20.26
N VAL A 156 5.38 -8.67 -19.83
CA VAL A 156 6.62 -9.42 -20.02
C VAL A 156 6.57 -10.76 -19.27
N THR A 157 6.16 -10.75 -17.99
CA THR A 157 6.06 -11.99 -17.21
C THR A 157 4.95 -12.91 -17.73
N ALA A 158 3.80 -12.38 -18.13
CA ALA A 158 2.64 -13.15 -18.58
C ALA A 158 2.79 -13.73 -20.00
N ILE A 159 3.24 -12.91 -20.95
CA ILE A 159 3.21 -13.22 -22.39
C ILE A 159 4.55 -13.75 -22.86
N VAL A 160 5.65 -13.07 -22.53
CA VAL A 160 6.99 -13.38 -23.04
C VAL A 160 7.58 -14.58 -22.30
N PHE A 161 7.68 -14.49 -20.97
CA PHE A 161 8.30 -15.55 -20.15
C PHE A 161 7.31 -16.63 -19.68
N ARG A 162 6.00 -16.39 -19.81
CA ARG A 162 4.92 -17.27 -19.32
C ARG A 162 5.09 -17.68 -17.85
N GLN A 163 5.65 -16.80 -17.04
CA GLN A 163 5.82 -16.97 -15.59
C GLN A 163 4.50 -16.64 -14.87
N LEU A 164 3.58 -17.61 -14.87
CA LEU A 164 2.19 -17.40 -14.44
C LEU A 164 2.07 -16.95 -12.98
N ILE A 165 2.90 -17.50 -12.09
CA ILE A 165 2.89 -17.14 -10.66
C ILE A 165 3.32 -15.68 -10.46
N LEU A 166 4.42 -15.25 -11.09
CA LEU A 166 4.89 -13.86 -11.00
C LEU A 166 3.87 -12.89 -11.59
N SER A 167 3.34 -13.20 -12.77
CA SER A 167 2.31 -12.40 -13.42
C SER A 167 1.08 -12.23 -12.52
N LYS A 168 0.63 -13.31 -11.88
CA LYS A 168 -0.49 -13.29 -10.94
C LYS A 168 -0.26 -12.41 -9.72
N ILE A 169 0.95 -12.43 -9.15
CA ILE A 169 1.33 -11.58 -8.01
C ILE A 169 1.31 -10.10 -8.41
N ILE A 170 1.85 -9.78 -9.59
CA ILE A 170 1.82 -8.42 -10.13
C ILE A 170 0.38 -7.97 -10.36
N SER A 171 -0.46 -8.80 -10.99
CA SER A 171 -1.90 -8.53 -11.17
C SER A 171 -2.59 -8.25 -9.84
N LEU A 172 -2.39 -9.11 -8.83
CA LEU A 172 -3.00 -8.94 -7.51
C LEU A 172 -2.54 -7.67 -6.83
N SER A 173 -1.28 -7.27 -7.01
CA SER A 173 -0.76 -6.00 -6.49
C SER A 173 -1.48 -4.80 -7.13
N ILE A 174 -1.62 -4.80 -8.46
CA ILE A 174 -2.31 -3.73 -9.22
C ILE A 174 -3.80 -3.66 -8.83
N ILE A 175 -4.50 -4.80 -8.84
CA ILE A 175 -5.92 -4.90 -8.49
C ILE A 175 -6.16 -4.41 -7.06
N SER A 176 -5.30 -4.83 -6.14
CA SER A 176 -5.35 -4.41 -4.74
C SER A 176 -5.26 -2.89 -4.58
N VAL A 177 -4.31 -2.24 -5.26
CA VAL A 177 -4.18 -0.79 -5.22
C VAL A 177 -5.42 -0.12 -5.82
N ALA A 178 -5.95 -0.66 -6.92
CA ALA A 178 -7.16 -0.14 -7.57
C ALA A 178 -8.38 -0.18 -6.62
N VAL A 179 -8.60 -1.29 -5.91
CA VAL A 179 -9.69 -1.41 -4.91
C VAL A 179 -9.61 -0.29 -3.88
N PHE A 180 -8.43 -0.05 -3.32
CA PHE A 180 -8.29 0.99 -2.32
C PHE A 180 -8.32 2.42 -2.90
N VAL A 181 -7.90 2.62 -4.15
CA VAL A 181 -8.04 3.91 -4.87
C VAL A 181 -9.52 4.24 -5.06
N ILE A 182 -10.33 3.26 -5.49
CA ILE A 182 -11.79 3.39 -5.60
C ILE A 182 -12.40 3.73 -4.24
N ALA A 183 -12.08 2.95 -3.21
CA ALA A 183 -12.58 3.20 -1.85
C ALA A 183 -12.20 4.60 -1.34
N GLY A 184 -10.99 5.07 -1.66
CA GLY A 184 -10.54 6.41 -1.31
C GLY A 184 -11.35 7.50 -2.00
N LYS A 185 -11.58 7.35 -3.30
CA LYS A 185 -12.38 8.29 -4.09
C LYS A 185 -13.84 8.33 -3.61
N MET A 186 -14.45 7.18 -3.37
CA MET A 186 -15.82 7.09 -2.83
C MET A 186 -15.93 7.79 -1.48
N TYR A 187 -14.99 7.53 -0.57
CA TYR A 187 -14.97 8.16 0.75
C TYR A 187 -14.86 9.70 0.68
N LEU A 188 -13.98 10.21 -0.20
CA LEU A 188 -13.84 11.65 -0.40
C LEU A 188 -15.10 12.29 -0.98
N THR A 189 -15.80 11.61 -1.91
CA THR A 189 -17.06 12.09 -2.46
C THR A 189 -18.14 12.18 -1.38
N VAL A 190 -18.32 11.13 -0.58
CA VAL A 190 -19.30 11.13 0.53
C VAL A 190 -19.00 12.23 1.54
N ARG A 191 -17.73 12.43 1.91
CA ARG A 191 -17.33 13.48 2.85
C ARG A 191 -17.55 14.91 2.32
N LYS A 192 -17.53 15.14 1.01
CA LYS A 192 -17.84 16.47 0.43
C LYS A 192 -19.32 16.81 0.45
N HIS A 193 -20.20 15.81 0.59
CA HIS A 193 -21.65 15.98 0.59
C HIS A 193 -22.28 16.01 1.99
N ASN A 194 -21.49 15.79 3.04
CA ASN A 194 -21.87 15.92 4.45
C ASN A 194 -21.17 17.12 5.07
#